data_AF-A0A0M3IPG4-F1
#
_entry.id   AF-A0A0M3IPG4-F1
#
_cell.length_a   1.000
_cell.length_b   1.000
_cell.length_c   1.000
_cell.angle_alpha   90.00
_cell.angle_beta   90.00
_cell.angle_gamma   90.00
#
_symmetry.space_group_name_H-M   'P 1'
#
loop_
_entity.id
_entity.type
_entity.pdbx_description
1 polymer ?
#
loop_
_entity_poly.entity_id
_entity_poly.type
_entity_poly.pdbx_seq_one_letter_code
_entity_poly.pdbx_strand_id
1 'polypeptide(L)'
;MAGIIISAVNAMLADETEITFDPDDIITEIEQIDAAKRVQRDYVDLNSCFVYKKGYRLELNANDIESTESVQFKDDCLRACLRAVLSGGFLCRSLMHMPKDDDCVLTAVDGDKAVRTEEKPSQIPVNFYENQCAKVPIQGGMVEIRLRGYRGGEGVMQIVQKKGANPLTFIVMEGLPENREFDVLYKEDEVKDCFRMSSEEKQNAKKLLTIDSDASGMAVQV
;
A
#
# COMPACT_ATOMS: atom_id res chain seq x y z
N MET A 1 5.75 -11.67 -19.01
CA MET A 1 5.00 -11.19 -17.83
C MET A 1 5.64 -11.77 -16.58
N ALA A 2 6.08 -10.90 -15.66
CA ALA A 2 6.58 -11.28 -14.34
C ALA A 2 5.37 -11.41 -13.40
N GLY A 3 5.44 -12.31 -12.42
CA GLY A 3 4.36 -12.55 -11.47
C GLY A 3 4.90 -12.61 -10.04
N ILE A 4 4.10 -12.10 -9.11
CA ILE A 4 4.31 -12.20 -7.67
C ILE A 4 3.48 -13.38 -7.19
N ILE A 5 4.08 -14.23 -6.36
CA ILE A 5 3.47 -15.50 -5.96
C ILE A 5 3.22 -15.45 -4.47
N ILE A 6 1.98 -15.70 -4.08
CA ILE A 6 1.56 -15.81 -2.69
C ILE A 6 1.24 -17.28 -2.42
N SER A 7 1.96 -17.86 -1.47
CA SER A 7 1.72 -19.20 -0.95
C SER A 7 1.03 -19.08 0.40
N ALA A 8 0.01 -19.89 0.66
CA ALA A 8 -0.59 -19.99 1.98
C ALA A 8 0.37 -20.72 2.93
N VAL A 9 1.27 -19.98 3.58
CA VAL A 9 1.98 -20.47 4.76
C VAL A 9 1.25 -19.89 5.97
N ASN A 10 0.61 -20.77 6.75
CA ASN A 10 -0.18 -20.50 7.96
C ASN A 10 0.15 -19.17 8.66
N ALA A 11 -0.63 -18.13 8.38
CA ALA A 11 -0.79 -16.98 9.26
C ALA A 11 -1.88 -17.30 10.29
N MET A 12 -1.64 -18.33 11.12
CA MET A 12 -2.43 -18.56 12.33
C MET A 12 -1.91 -17.60 13.41
N LEU A 13 -2.59 -16.48 13.61
CA LEU A 13 -2.57 -15.81 14.91
C LEU A 13 -3.76 -16.31 15.70
N ALA A 14 -3.45 -17.03 16.77
CA ALA A 14 -4.39 -17.65 17.68
C ALA A 14 -5.30 -16.59 18.33
N ASP A 15 -6.59 -16.69 18.05
CA ASP A 15 -7.67 -16.35 18.97
C ASP A 15 -8.84 -17.30 18.69
N GLU A 16 -9.55 -17.77 19.73
CA GLU A 16 -10.39 -18.99 19.73
C GLU A 16 -11.73 -18.88 18.97
N THR A 17 -11.73 -18.27 17.80
CA THR A 17 -12.74 -18.46 16.77
C THR A 17 -12.02 -18.92 15.51
N GLU A 18 -12.11 -20.22 15.17
CA GLU A 18 -11.61 -20.74 13.91
C GLU A 18 -12.22 -19.93 12.75
N ILE A 19 -11.46 -18.97 12.23
CA ILE A 19 -11.75 -18.34 10.94
C ILE A 19 -11.17 -19.30 9.90
N THR A 20 -11.99 -20.24 9.45
CA THR A 20 -11.71 -21.02 8.26
C THR A 20 -11.82 -20.09 7.05
N PHE A 21 -10.68 -19.78 6.43
CA PHE A 21 -10.66 -19.10 5.15
C PHE A 21 -10.97 -20.12 4.07
N ASP A 22 -12.21 -20.13 3.58
CA ASP A 22 -12.54 -20.84 2.35
C ASP A 22 -12.09 -19.96 1.16
N PRO A 23 -11.10 -20.38 0.35
CA PRO A 23 -10.66 -19.63 -0.83
C PRO A 23 -11.77 -19.47 -1.89
N ASP A 24 -12.86 -20.24 -1.77
CA ASP A 24 -14.08 -20.08 -2.57
C ASP A 24 -15.01 -18.99 -1.98
N ASP A 25 -15.02 -18.77 -0.65
CA ASP A 25 -15.80 -17.68 -0.02
C ASP A 25 -15.24 -16.27 -0.34
N ILE A 26 -13.93 -16.15 -0.60
CA ILE A 26 -13.32 -14.89 -1.09
C ILE A 26 -13.78 -14.58 -2.52
N ILE A 27 -14.19 -15.60 -3.28
CA ILE A 27 -14.30 -15.55 -4.75
C ILE A 27 -15.58 -16.28 -5.19
N THR A 28 -16.73 -15.82 -4.71
CA THR A 28 -18.03 -16.24 -5.28
C THR A 28 -18.57 -15.24 -6.32
N GLU A 29 -18.01 -14.04 -6.44
CA GLU A 29 -18.47 -13.02 -7.42
C GLU A 29 -17.35 -12.40 -8.26
N ILE A 30 -16.43 -13.22 -8.78
CA ILE A 30 -15.59 -12.82 -9.93
C ILE A 30 -15.71 -13.88 -11.03
N GLU A 31 -16.94 -14.22 -11.39
CA GLU A 31 -17.19 -15.00 -12.60
C GLU A 31 -17.19 -14.08 -13.83
N GLN A 32 -16.29 -14.42 -14.76
CA GLN A 32 -16.29 -14.05 -16.17
C GLN A 32 -16.05 -12.57 -16.51
N ILE A 33 -14.78 -12.15 -16.46
CA ILE A 33 -14.33 -11.10 -17.39
C ILE A 33 -13.92 -11.79 -18.69
N ASP A 34 -14.91 -11.92 -19.57
CA ASP A 34 -14.71 -12.29 -20.96
C ASP A 34 -13.63 -11.42 -21.62
N ALA A 35 -12.85 -12.06 -22.49
CA ALA A 35 -11.88 -11.41 -23.34
C ALA A 35 -12.54 -10.23 -24.10
N ALA A 36 -11.84 -9.09 -24.14
CA ALA A 36 -12.14 -7.88 -24.91
C ALA A 36 -12.99 -6.76 -24.26
N LYS A 37 -12.88 -6.56 -22.94
CA LYS A 37 -12.98 -5.20 -22.37
C LYS A 37 -11.73 -4.90 -21.55
N ARG A 38 -10.93 -3.94 -22.02
CA ARG A 38 -10.03 -3.20 -21.14
C ARG A 38 -10.92 -2.57 -20.08
N VAL A 39 -11.06 -3.23 -18.93
CA VAL A 39 -11.54 -2.57 -17.71
C VAL A 39 -10.73 -1.29 -17.63
N GLN A 40 -11.41 -0.16 -17.60
CA GLN A 40 -10.80 1.15 -17.43
C GLN A 40 -10.01 1.07 -16.14
N ARG A 41 -8.68 0.90 -16.25
CA ARG A 41 -7.85 0.41 -15.15
C ARG A 41 -7.61 1.57 -14.19
N ASP A 42 -8.12 1.44 -12.97
CA ASP A 42 -7.89 2.40 -11.90
C ASP A 42 -6.42 2.32 -11.47
N TYR A 43 -5.55 2.99 -12.22
CA TYR A 43 -4.24 3.36 -11.75
C TYR A 43 -4.44 4.21 -10.50
N VAL A 44 -4.04 3.69 -9.33
CA VAL A 44 -4.01 4.50 -8.12
C VAL A 44 -2.84 5.47 -8.31
N ASP A 45 -3.14 6.65 -8.85
CA ASP A 45 -2.23 7.79 -8.86
C ASP A 45 -1.76 7.98 -7.42
N LEU A 46 -0.44 8.04 -7.19
CA LEU A 46 0.16 8.32 -5.89
C LEU A 46 -0.56 9.48 -5.18
N ASN A 47 -0.93 10.51 -5.95
CA ASN A 47 -1.62 11.69 -5.43
C ASN A 47 -3.05 11.40 -4.94
N SER A 48 -3.73 10.38 -5.47
CA SER A 48 -5.08 10.01 -5.04
C SER A 48 -5.15 9.51 -3.59
N CYS A 49 -4.03 9.02 -3.04
CA CYS A 49 -3.92 8.64 -1.63
C CYS A 49 -3.81 9.82 -0.67
N PHE A 50 -3.58 11.04 -1.17
CA PHE A 50 -3.22 12.17 -0.34
C PHE A 50 -4.11 13.38 -0.57
N VAL A 51 -4.66 13.91 0.52
CA VAL A 51 -5.42 15.16 0.50
C VAL A 51 -4.51 16.30 0.96
N TYR A 52 -4.19 17.21 0.04
CA TYR A 52 -3.47 18.44 0.37
C TYR A 52 -4.38 19.42 1.12
N LYS A 53 -3.98 19.85 2.32
CA LYS A 53 -4.69 20.92 3.05
C LYS A 53 -3.83 22.19 3.05
N LYS A 54 -4.19 23.14 2.18
CA LYS A 54 -3.48 24.42 2.06
C LYS A 54 -3.59 25.24 3.34
N GLY A 55 -2.44 25.74 3.83
CA GLY A 55 -2.38 26.59 5.01
C GLY A 55 -2.64 25.83 6.33
N TYR A 56 -2.46 24.51 6.33
CA TYR A 56 -2.48 23.69 7.52
C TYR A 56 -1.08 23.19 7.83
N ARG A 57 -0.80 23.00 9.12
CA ARG A 57 0.38 22.30 9.62
C ARG A 57 0.01 21.49 10.85
N LEU A 58 0.80 20.48 11.16
CA LEU A 58 0.74 19.86 12.47
C LEU A 58 1.65 20.63 13.42
N GLU A 59 1.12 20.98 14.59
CA GLU A 59 1.95 21.37 15.72
C GLU A 59 2.35 20.09 16.45
N LEU A 60 3.48 19.52 16.01
CA LEU A 60 3.98 18.26 16.52
C LEU A 60 4.83 18.48 17.76
N ASN A 61 4.63 17.62 18.77
CA ASN A 61 5.65 17.40 19.77
C ASN A 61 6.64 16.35 19.26
N ALA A 62 7.79 16.21 19.93
CA ALA A 62 8.80 15.22 19.54
C ALA A 62 8.25 13.77 19.48
N ASN A 63 7.22 13.46 20.25
CA ASN A 63 6.58 12.13 20.27
C ASN A 63 5.59 11.90 19.12
N ASP A 64 5.18 12.95 18.41
CA ASP A 64 4.25 12.84 17.28
C ASP A 64 5.00 12.67 15.93
N ILE A 65 6.34 12.77 15.94
CA ILE A 65 7.21 12.60 14.78
C ILE A 65 7.71 11.15 14.77
N GLU A 66 7.39 10.43 13.71
CA GLU A 66 7.82 9.04 13.54
C GLU A 66 9.09 8.94 12.69
N SER A 67 9.19 9.76 11.63
CA SER A 67 10.40 9.87 10.82
C SER A 67 10.56 11.26 10.22
N THR A 68 11.82 11.59 9.92
CA THR A 68 12.21 12.77 9.13
C THR A 68 13.10 12.31 7.99
N GLU A 69 12.68 12.59 6.76
CA GLU A 69 13.39 12.23 5.54
C GLU A 69 13.89 13.51 4.84
N SER A 70 15.10 13.47 4.29
CA SER A 70 15.58 14.55 3.43
C SER A 70 15.14 14.27 1.99
N VAL A 71 14.19 15.06 1.48
CA VAL A 71 13.61 14.92 0.15
C VAL A 71 13.36 16.27 -0.51
N GLN A 72 13.76 16.35 -1.78
CA GLN A 72 13.57 17.56 -2.58
C GLN A 72 12.14 17.67 -3.12
N PHE A 73 11.57 16.55 -3.59
CA PHE A 73 10.29 16.55 -4.28
C PHE A 73 9.16 16.03 -3.40
N LYS A 74 7.98 16.65 -3.57
CA LYS A 74 6.74 16.27 -2.88
C LYS A 74 6.45 14.77 -3.03
N ASP A 75 6.54 14.25 -4.24
CA ASP A 75 6.19 12.86 -4.54
C ASP A 75 7.09 11.87 -3.79
N ASP A 76 8.36 12.21 -3.55
CA ASP A 76 9.27 11.37 -2.76
C ASP A 76 8.85 11.34 -1.29
N CYS A 77 8.38 12.47 -0.75
CA CYS A 77 7.78 12.54 0.58
C CYS A 77 6.49 11.70 0.67
N LEU A 78 5.62 11.74 -0.35
CA LEU A 78 4.40 10.91 -0.41
C LEU A 78 4.74 9.41 -0.45
N ARG A 79 5.72 9.01 -1.28
CA ARG A 79 6.20 7.62 -1.35
C ARG A 79 6.81 7.17 -0.02
N ALA A 80 7.61 8.01 0.62
CA ALA A 80 8.19 7.70 1.93
C ALA A 80 7.10 7.41 2.98
N CYS A 81 6.01 8.18 2.98
CA CYS A 81 4.86 7.91 3.85
C CYS A 81 4.23 6.54 3.58
N LEU A 82 4.00 6.17 2.31
CA LEU A 82 3.46 4.85 1.99
C LEU A 82 4.44 3.71 2.34
N ARG A 83 5.74 3.93 2.17
CA ARG A 83 6.81 2.96 2.50
C ARG A 83 7.08 2.86 4.00
N ALA A 84 6.60 3.79 4.82
CA ALA A 84 6.79 3.76 6.26
C ALA A 84 6.29 2.46 6.90
N VAL A 85 5.26 1.82 6.32
CA VAL A 85 4.78 0.51 6.77
C VAL A 85 5.80 -0.62 6.55
N LEU A 86 6.66 -0.48 5.54
CA LEU A 86 7.74 -1.42 5.22
C LEU A 86 8.95 -1.18 6.13
N SER A 87 9.48 0.05 6.11
CA SER A 87 10.78 0.38 6.70
C SER A 87 10.71 0.88 8.14
N GLY A 88 9.62 1.55 8.52
CA GLY A 88 9.43 2.18 9.83
C GLY A 88 8.50 1.41 10.77
N GLY A 89 7.79 0.39 10.27
CA GLY A 89 6.85 -0.41 11.07
C GLY A 89 5.64 0.36 11.60
N PHE A 90 5.40 1.57 11.11
CA PHE A 90 4.25 2.39 11.49
C PHE A 90 3.41 2.76 10.27
N LEU A 91 2.13 3.02 10.52
CA LEU A 91 1.19 3.46 9.50
C LEU A 91 1.21 4.98 9.42
N CYS A 92 1.86 5.53 8.39
CA CYS A 92 1.90 6.97 8.18
C CYS A 92 0.51 7.50 7.80
N ARG A 93 -0.06 8.33 8.68
CA ARG A 93 -1.40 8.92 8.52
C ARG A 93 -1.38 10.32 7.93
N SER A 94 -0.28 11.02 8.09
CA SER A 94 -0.08 12.32 7.45
C SER A 94 1.39 12.71 7.40
N LEU A 95 1.70 13.70 6.56
CA LEU A 95 3.06 14.18 6.33
C LEU A 95 3.11 15.69 6.09
N MET A 96 4.29 16.28 6.30
CA MET A 96 4.61 17.65 5.96
C MET A 96 5.84 17.71 5.05
N HIS A 97 5.69 18.28 3.85
CA HIS A 97 6.80 18.54 2.93
C HIS A 97 7.23 20.01 3.01
N MET A 98 8.52 20.24 3.28
CA MET A 98 9.14 21.55 3.46
C MET A 98 10.20 21.75 2.37
N PRO A 99 9.80 22.20 1.16
CA PRO A 99 10.68 22.25 -0.01
C PRO A 99 11.84 23.23 0.10
N LYS A 100 11.82 24.17 1.06
CA LYS A 100 12.94 25.11 1.25
C LYS A 100 14.12 24.46 1.98
N ASP A 101 13.84 23.47 2.80
CA ASP A 101 14.81 22.81 3.66
C ASP A 101 15.11 21.38 3.17
N ASP A 102 14.53 20.98 2.02
CA ASP A 102 14.55 19.61 1.49
C ASP A 102 14.15 18.57 2.56
N ASP A 103 13.14 18.91 3.37
CA ASP A 103 12.71 18.10 4.51
C ASP A 103 11.29 17.54 4.33
N CYS A 104 11.08 16.35 4.88
CA CYS A 104 9.81 15.65 4.94
C CYS A 104 9.61 15.04 6.32
N VAL A 105 8.49 15.37 6.96
CA VAL A 105 8.14 14.84 8.29
C VAL A 105 6.98 13.88 8.14
N LEU A 106 7.16 12.63 8.58
CA LEU A 106 6.16 11.57 8.56
C LEU A 106 5.57 11.36 9.96
N THR A 107 4.25 11.15 10.04
CA THR A 107 3.57 11.02 11.34
C THR A 107 2.51 9.91 11.31
N ALA A 108 2.28 9.29 12.47
CA ALA A 108 1.15 8.40 12.70
C ALA A 108 -0.14 9.15 13.11
N VAL A 109 -0.15 10.49 13.00
CA VAL A 109 -1.24 11.35 13.47
C VAL A 109 -2.14 11.74 12.29
N ASP A 110 -3.45 11.64 12.50
CA ASP A 110 -4.46 12.06 11.53
C ASP A 110 -4.55 13.59 11.40
N GLY A 111 -5.05 14.05 10.25
CA GLY A 111 -5.18 15.49 9.93
C GLY A 111 -6.18 16.27 10.78
N ASP A 112 -6.90 15.63 11.71
CA ASP A 112 -7.80 16.29 12.67
C ASP A 112 -7.04 17.13 13.70
N LYS A 113 -5.77 16.80 13.96
CA LYS A 113 -4.89 17.61 14.82
C LYS A 113 -4.21 18.75 14.07
N ALA A 114 -4.42 18.89 12.76
CA ALA A 114 -3.79 19.94 11.96
C ALA A 114 -4.43 21.30 12.27
N VAL A 115 -3.60 22.28 12.59
CA VAL A 115 -4.03 23.66 12.83
C VAL A 115 -3.89 24.48 11.57
N ARG A 116 -4.89 25.34 11.31
CA ARG A 116 -4.82 26.30 10.22
C ARG A 116 -3.89 27.44 10.62
N THR A 117 -2.83 27.65 9.86
CA THR A 117 -1.94 28.79 10.03
C THR A 117 -2.37 29.93 9.11
N GLU A 118 -2.41 31.14 9.67
CA GLU A 118 -2.42 32.35 8.86
C GLU A 118 -1.09 32.41 8.11
N GLU A 119 -1.15 32.51 6.77
CA GLU A 119 0.04 32.62 5.91
C GLU A 119 0.81 33.92 6.27
N LYS A 120 1.74 33.81 7.22
CA LYS A 120 2.68 34.89 7.52
C LYS A 120 3.80 34.84 6.48
N PRO A 121 4.16 35.95 5.81
CA PRO A 121 5.20 35.98 4.77
C PRO A 121 6.57 35.44 5.23
N SER A 122 6.85 35.45 6.54
CA SER A 122 8.08 34.97 7.14
C SER A 122 8.08 33.48 7.52
N GLN A 123 6.97 32.77 7.33
CA GLN A 123 6.91 31.33 7.63
C GLN A 123 7.44 30.50 6.46
N ILE A 124 8.20 29.47 6.80
CA ILE A 124 8.64 28.44 5.84
C ILE A 124 7.38 27.80 5.25
N PRO A 125 7.26 27.69 3.92
CA PRO A 125 6.10 27.07 3.29
C PRO A 125 6.09 25.59 3.67
N VAL A 126 5.08 25.19 4.42
CA VAL A 126 4.84 23.79 4.80
C VAL A 126 3.66 23.29 3.97
N ASN A 127 3.88 22.20 3.25
CA ASN A 127 2.81 21.52 2.52
C ASN A 127 2.33 20.31 3.33
N PHE A 128 1.12 20.40 3.90
CA PHE A 128 0.52 19.32 4.67
C PHE A 128 -0.35 18.41 3.80
N TYR A 129 -0.16 17.10 3.94
CA TYR A 129 -0.93 16.06 3.24
C TYR A 129 -1.43 15.01 4.23
N GLU A 130 -2.70 14.65 4.10
CA GLU A 130 -3.33 13.58 4.87
C GLU A 130 -3.44 12.31 4.03
N ASN A 131 -2.96 11.18 4.56
CA ASN A 131 -3.00 9.88 3.89
C ASN A 131 -4.38 9.23 4.09
N GLN A 132 -5.20 9.21 3.04
CA GLN A 132 -6.51 8.57 3.07
C GLN A 132 -6.40 7.05 2.91
N CYS A 133 -5.35 6.55 2.25
CA CYS A 133 -5.11 5.12 2.05
C CYS A 133 -4.71 4.40 3.34
N ALA A 134 -4.23 5.13 4.35
CA ALA A 134 -4.01 4.61 5.70
C ALA A 134 -5.30 4.35 6.49
N LYS A 135 -6.48 4.79 6.01
CA LYS A 135 -7.75 4.58 6.71
C LYS A 135 -8.35 3.22 6.35
N VAL A 136 -7.65 2.14 6.70
CA VAL A 136 -8.16 0.79 6.50
C VAL A 136 -9.33 0.57 7.47
N PRO A 137 -10.56 0.27 6.98
CA PRO A 137 -11.68 0.03 7.88
C PRO A 137 -11.48 -1.31 8.62
N ILE A 138 -11.34 -1.27 9.94
CA ILE A 138 -11.09 -2.46 10.79
C ILE A 138 -12.37 -3.32 10.98
N GLN A 139 -13.41 -3.11 10.18
CA GLN A 139 -14.65 -3.88 10.29
C GLN A 139 -14.60 -5.11 9.38
N GLY A 140 -13.99 -6.19 9.86
CA GLY A 140 -13.93 -7.46 9.13
C GLY A 140 -12.75 -8.33 9.56
N GLY A 141 -12.60 -9.48 8.90
CA GLY A 141 -11.36 -10.26 8.95
C GLY A 141 -10.29 -9.57 8.11
N MET A 142 -9.07 -9.47 8.65
CA MET A 142 -7.93 -8.87 7.96
C MET A 142 -6.83 -9.91 7.79
N VAL A 143 -6.27 -9.96 6.58
CA VAL A 143 -5.06 -10.74 6.28
C VAL A 143 -3.97 -9.77 5.86
N GLU A 144 -2.85 -9.76 6.59
CA GLU A 144 -1.63 -9.05 6.23
C GLU A 144 -0.60 -10.03 5.68
N ILE A 145 -0.06 -9.72 4.51
CA ILE A 145 0.93 -10.50 3.80
C ILE A 145 2.17 -9.62 3.64
N ARG A 146 3.31 -10.08 4.17
CA ARG A 146 4.60 -9.43 3.99
C ARG A 146 5.40 -10.15 2.92
N LEU A 147 5.76 -9.42 1.88
CA LEU A 147 6.47 -9.91 0.71
C LEU A 147 7.94 -9.50 0.78
N ARG A 148 8.84 -10.44 0.50
CA ARG A 148 10.26 -10.19 0.27
C ARG A 148 10.66 -10.77 -1.08
N GLY A 149 11.07 -9.89 -1.99
CA GLY A 149 11.44 -10.21 -3.35
C GLY A 149 12.91 -10.55 -3.53
N TYR A 150 13.21 -11.27 -4.61
CA TYR A 150 14.57 -11.54 -5.05
C TYR A 150 15.27 -10.22 -5.42
N ARG A 151 16.40 -9.91 -4.75
CA ARG A 151 17.17 -8.64 -4.80
C ARG A 151 16.68 -7.51 -3.88
N GLY A 152 15.95 -7.84 -2.81
CA GLY A 152 15.69 -6.90 -1.72
C GLY A 152 14.46 -6.00 -1.91
N GLY A 153 13.60 -6.30 -2.89
CA GLY A 153 12.27 -5.70 -2.93
C GLY A 153 11.46 -6.13 -1.72
N GLU A 154 10.68 -5.21 -1.15
CA GLU A 154 9.82 -5.48 -0.01
C GLU A 154 8.40 -5.02 -0.32
N GLY A 155 7.42 -5.66 0.30
CA GLY A 155 6.04 -5.27 0.15
C GLY A 155 5.16 -5.71 1.31
N VAL A 156 4.04 -5.01 1.45
CA VAL A 156 2.95 -5.34 2.35
C VAL A 156 1.68 -5.33 1.52
N MET A 157 0.87 -6.37 1.70
CA MET A 157 -0.45 -6.49 1.13
C MET A 157 -1.44 -6.80 2.26
N GLN A 158 -2.44 -5.97 2.43
CA GLN A 158 -3.50 -6.13 3.42
C GLN A 158 -4.82 -6.31 2.69
N ILE A 159 -5.53 -7.41 2.97
CA ILE A 159 -6.88 -7.66 2.48
C ILE A 159 -7.83 -7.62 3.67
N VAL A 160 -8.89 -6.82 3.57
CA VAL A 160 -9.95 -6.78 4.57
C VAL A 160 -11.26 -7.26 3.96
N GLN A 161 -11.85 -8.28 4.57
CA GLN A 161 -13.11 -8.89 4.16
C GLN A 161 -14.17 -8.75 5.24
N LYS A 162 -15.33 -8.20 4.86
CA LYS A 162 -16.54 -8.16 5.69
C LYS A 162 -17.63 -8.97 5.00
N LYS A 163 -18.40 -9.76 5.76
CA LYS A 163 -19.50 -10.56 5.20
C LYS A 163 -20.49 -9.65 4.45
N GLY A 164 -20.74 -9.98 3.18
CA GLY A 164 -21.67 -9.22 2.32
C GLY A 164 -21.13 -7.89 1.78
N ALA A 165 -19.81 -7.65 1.84
CA ALA A 165 -19.16 -6.51 1.22
C ALA A 165 -17.99 -6.97 0.33
N ASN A 166 -17.59 -6.13 -0.63
CA ASN A 166 -16.40 -6.39 -1.45
C ASN A 166 -15.13 -6.32 -0.59
N PRO A 167 -14.12 -7.17 -0.86
CA PRO A 167 -12.82 -7.07 -0.21
C PRO A 167 -12.16 -5.73 -0.52
N LEU A 168 -11.53 -5.13 0.49
CA LEU A 168 -10.65 -3.98 0.33
C LEU A 168 -9.21 -4.45 0.35
N THR A 169 -8.37 -3.93 -0.55
CA THR A 169 -7.03 -4.45 -0.77
C THR A 169 -6.02 -3.31 -0.81
N PHE A 170 -5.21 -3.17 0.24
CA PHE A 170 -4.12 -2.21 0.30
C PHE A 170 -2.79 -2.89 0.00
N ILE A 171 -2.05 -2.39 -0.97
CA ILE A 171 -0.78 -2.94 -1.43
C ILE A 171 0.24 -1.81 -1.52
N VAL A 172 1.40 -2.04 -0.91
CA VAL A 172 2.60 -1.24 -1.11
C VAL A 172 3.74 -2.18 -1.42
N MET A 173 4.40 -1.97 -2.55
CA MET A 173 5.58 -2.73 -2.97
C MET A 173 6.66 -1.80 -3.50
N GLU A 174 7.91 -2.12 -3.20
CA GLU A 174 9.09 -1.42 -3.71
C GLU A 174 10.12 -2.41 -4.28
N GLY A 175 10.99 -1.92 -5.17
CA GLY A 175 12.07 -2.70 -5.78
C GLY A 175 11.60 -3.50 -6.99
N LEU A 176 10.45 -3.14 -7.56
CA LEU A 176 9.94 -3.72 -8.79
C LEU A 176 10.62 -3.09 -10.01
N PRO A 177 10.82 -3.83 -11.11
CA PRO A 177 11.17 -3.23 -12.39
C PRO A 177 10.20 -2.11 -12.77
N GLU A 178 10.73 -0.93 -13.09
CA GLU A 178 9.97 0.30 -13.36
C GLU A 178 8.99 0.17 -14.54
N ASN A 179 7.83 0.84 -14.44
CA ASN A 179 6.83 0.96 -15.50
C ASN A 179 6.39 -0.40 -16.06
N ARG A 180 6.15 -1.38 -15.18
CA ARG A 180 5.73 -2.74 -15.55
C ARG A 180 4.53 -3.21 -14.76
N GLU A 181 3.72 -4.03 -15.42
CA GLU A 181 2.62 -4.77 -14.81
C GLU A 181 3.15 -6.08 -14.20
N PHE A 182 2.64 -6.42 -13.01
CA PHE A 182 2.89 -7.68 -12.32
C PHE A 182 1.57 -8.32 -11.92
N ASP A 183 1.41 -9.60 -12.25
CA ASP A 183 0.26 -10.37 -11.78
C ASP A 183 0.57 -10.94 -10.40
N VAL A 184 -0.33 -10.73 -9.44
CA VAL A 184 -0.30 -11.40 -8.15
C VAL A 184 -1.10 -12.70 -8.28
N LEU A 185 -0.41 -13.82 -8.07
CA LEU A 185 -0.93 -15.16 -8.27
C LEU A 185 -0.96 -15.90 -6.92
N TYR A 186 -2.07 -16.58 -6.65
CA TYR A 186 -2.23 -17.52 -5.56
C TYR A 186 -1.95 -18.95 -6.02
N LYS A 187 -1.20 -19.69 -5.19
CA LYS A 187 -0.93 -21.12 -5.37
C LYS A 187 -1.16 -21.84 -4.03
N GLU A 188 -1.85 -22.98 -4.09
CA GLU A 188 -2.08 -23.83 -2.91
C GLU A 188 -0.80 -24.56 -2.47
N ASP A 189 0.01 -25.01 -3.43
CA ASP A 189 1.25 -25.73 -3.13
C ASP A 189 2.30 -24.81 -2.49
N GLU A 190 3.06 -25.40 -1.55
CA GLU A 190 4.18 -24.74 -0.89
C GLU A 190 5.22 -24.27 -1.92
N VAL A 191 5.38 -22.96 -1.97
CA VAL A 191 6.31 -22.30 -2.89
C VAL A 191 7.72 -22.34 -2.31
N LYS A 192 8.68 -22.86 -3.07
CA LYS A 192 10.10 -22.67 -2.75
C LYS A 192 10.48 -21.20 -2.87
N ASP A 193 11.27 -20.71 -1.92
CA ASP A 193 11.80 -19.34 -1.94
C ASP A 193 12.42 -19.00 -3.31
N CYS A 194 11.93 -17.90 -3.91
CA CYS A 194 12.45 -17.33 -5.15
C CYS A 194 12.49 -18.29 -6.37
N PHE A 195 11.38 -18.97 -6.69
CA PHE A 195 11.30 -19.79 -7.90
C PHE A 195 10.67 -19.04 -9.09
N ARG A 196 11.06 -19.42 -10.31
CA ARG A 196 10.43 -18.95 -11.55
C ARG A 196 9.38 -19.98 -11.99
N MET A 197 8.11 -19.59 -12.01
CA MET A 197 7.04 -20.46 -12.49
C MET A 197 7.22 -20.85 -13.96
N SER A 198 6.97 -22.12 -14.25
CA SER A 198 6.79 -22.63 -15.60
C SER A 198 5.50 -22.06 -16.24
N SER A 199 5.37 -22.20 -17.55
CA SER A 199 4.17 -21.73 -18.27
C SER A 199 2.90 -22.48 -17.83
N GLU A 200 3.02 -23.77 -17.52
CA GLU A 200 1.91 -24.61 -17.06
C GLU A 200 1.45 -24.21 -15.64
N GLU A 201 2.39 -24.00 -14.73
CA GLU A 201 2.06 -23.51 -13.38
C GLU A 201 1.38 -22.13 -13.40
N LYS A 202 1.75 -21.26 -14.35
CA LYS A 202 1.09 -19.96 -14.52
C LYS A 202 -0.35 -20.08 -15.00
N GLN A 203 -0.66 -21.09 -15.81
CA GLN A 203 -2.03 -21.33 -16.29
C GLN A 203 -2.92 -21.92 -15.18
N ASN A 204 -2.33 -22.69 -14.28
CA ASN A 204 -3.05 -23.34 -13.18
C ASN A 204 -3.16 -22.45 -11.93
N ALA A 205 -2.42 -21.35 -11.85
CA ALA A 205 -2.47 -20.46 -10.69
C ALA A 205 -3.68 -19.52 -10.74
N LYS A 206 -4.28 -19.27 -9.57
CA LYS A 206 -5.41 -18.35 -9.43
C LYS A 206 -4.87 -16.91 -9.40
N LYS A 207 -5.14 -16.13 -10.46
CA LYS A 207 -4.78 -14.71 -10.47
C LYS A 207 -5.67 -13.94 -9.51
N LEU A 208 -5.05 -13.26 -8.55
CA LEU A 208 -5.75 -12.42 -7.56
C LEU A 208 -5.98 -11.02 -8.12
N LEU A 209 -4.92 -10.37 -8.59
CA LEU A 209 -4.95 -8.99 -9.09
C LEU A 209 -3.72 -8.69 -9.96
N THR A 210 -3.71 -7.51 -10.56
CA THR A 210 -2.54 -6.95 -11.26
C THR A 210 -2.17 -5.64 -10.60
N ILE A 211 -0.88 -5.48 -10.31
CA ILE A 211 -0.30 -4.21 -9.85
C ILE A 211 0.59 -3.62 -10.94
N ASP A 212 0.76 -2.31 -10.89
CA ASP A 212 1.65 -1.59 -11.79
C ASP A 212 2.72 -0.86 -10.99
N SER A 213 3.97 -1.01 -11.40
CA SER A 213 5.07 -0.22 -10.84
C SER A 213 5.16 1.14 -11.53
N ASP A 214 5.40 2.19 -10.75
CA ASP A 214 5.70 3.52 -11.24
C ASP A 214 7.17 3.64 -11.72
N ALA A 215 7.56 4.84 -12.12
CA ALA A 215 8.92 5.14 -12.57
C ALA A 215 9.99 5.04 -11.46
N SER A 216 9.59 4.87 -10.19
CA SER A 216 10.49 4.60 -9.07
C SER A 216 10.58 3.10 -8.72
N GLY A 217 9.87 2.25 -9.46
CA GLY A 217 9.77 0.82 -9.15
C GLY A 217 8.88 0.54 -7.94
N MET A 218 7.98 1.47 -7.59
CA MET A 218 7.01 1.33 -6.52
C MET A 218 5.62 1.03 -7.07
N ALA A 219 4.91 0.08 -6.47
CA ALA A 219 3.51 -0.20 -6.80
C ALA A 219 2.63 0.09 -5.58
N VAL A 220 1.54 0.82 -5.80
CA VAL A 220 0.53 1.16 -4.79
C VAL A 220 -0.85 0.83 -5.34
N GLN A 221 -1.65 0.11 -4.57
CA GLN A 221 -3.05 -0.20 -4.92
C GLN A 221 -3.89 -0.26 -3.64
N VAL A 222 -5.16 0.17 -3.72
CA VAL A 222 -6.03 0.43 -2.54
C VAL A 222 -7.47 0.12 -2.88
#